data_AF-A0A8T4PTK6-F1
#
_entry.id   AF-A0A8T4PTK6-F1
#
_cell.length_a   1.000
_cell.length_b   1.000
_cell.length_c   1.000
_cell.angle_alpha   90.00
_cell.angle_beta   90.00
_cell.angle_gamma   90.00
#
_symmetry.space_group_name_H-M   'P 1'
#
loop_
_entity.id
_entity.type
_entity.pdbx_description
1 polymer ?
#
loop_
_entity_poly.entity_id
_entity_poly.type
_entity_poly.pdbx_seq_one_letter_code
_entity_poly.pdbx_strand_id
1 'polypeptide(L)'
;MKTVFEAEDAIVGIVCGLLLLGLTGKFFSLKLNDWVYVIAFIVLIIFIFLDIINEFSDLANHFGMVMLSIFHNQVDLAISLAFISHFTGWDIYYITQYLVPYLQSESMIAGIGIFLVVSNFLWIVTIPFWY
;
A
#
# COMPACT_ATOMS: atom_id res chain seq x y z
N MET A 1 8.61 7.48 -18.59
CA MET A 1 7.33 7.93 -17.98
C MET A 1 6.78 6.83 -17.07
N LYS A 2 6.66 5.59 -17.56
CA LYS A 2 6.24 4.42 -16.76
C LYS A 2 7.06 4.20 -15.47
N THR A 3 8.39 4.22 -15.55
CA THR A 3 9.28 4.06 -14.38
C THR A 3 9.28 5.21 -13.40
N VAL A 4 8.76 6.38 -13.78
CA VAL A 4 8.55 7.48 -12.84
C VAL A 4 7.32 7.18 -11.98
N PHE A 5 6.26 6.65 -12.58
CA PHE A 5 5.04 6.29 -11.85
C PHE A 5 5.22 5.07 -10.93
N GLU A 6 5.91 4.03 -11.38
CA GLU A 6 6.21 2.85 -10.54
C GLU A 6 7.09 3.22 -9.32
N ALA A 7 8.04 4.13 -9.52
CA ALA A 7 8.87 4.63 -8.42
C ALA A 7 8.09 5.54 -7.46
N GLU A 8 7.21 6.41 -7.99
CA GLU A 8 6.36 7.28 -7.18
C GLU A 8 5.36 6.48 -6.34
N ASP A 9 4.69 5.47 -6.90
CA ASP A 9 3.78 4.60 -6.17
C ASP A 9 4.50 3.85 -5.04
N ALA A 10 5.65 3.25 -5.35
CA ALA A 10 6.45 2.55 -4.35
C ALA A 10 6.91 3.49 -3.21
N ILE A 11 7.25 4.75 -3.52
CA ILE A 11 7.56 5.75 -2.50
C ILE A 11 6.33 6.05 -1.62
N VAL A 12 5.14 6.21 -2.22
CA VAL A 12 3.90 6.45 -1.48
C VAL A 12 3.56 5.26 -0.58
N GLY A 13 3.74 4.02 -1.06
CA GLY A 13 3.60 2.80 -0.27
C GLY A 13 4.54 2.74 0.94
N ILE A 14 5.82 3.11 0.75
CA ILE A 14 6.80 3.24 1.86
C ILE A 14 6.34 4.28 2.88
N VAL A 15 5.90 5.46 2.43
CA VAL A 15 5.41 6.52 3.32
C VAL A 15 4.21 6.03 4.14
N CYS A 16 3.25 5.35 3.51
CA CYS A 16 2.10 4.77 4.22
C CYS A 16 2.54 3.72 5.26
N GLY A 17 3.49 2.85 4.91
CA GLY A 17 4.04 1.88 5.86
C GLY A 17 4.74 2.53 7.06
N LEU A 18 5.52 3.59 6.84
CA LEU A 18 6.14 4.36 7.92
C LEU A 18 5.11 5.08 8.79
N LEU A 19 4.03 5.62 8.22
CA LEU A 19 2.93 6.22 8.97
C LEU A 19 2.27 5.20 9.91
N LEU A 20 2.02 3.97 9.43
CA LEU A 20 1.49 2.89 10.26
C LEU A 20 2.44 2.52 11.40
N LEU A 21 3.74 2.40 11.12
CA LEU A 21 4.74 2.14 12.16
C LEU A 21 4.77 3.23 13.22
N GLY A 22 4.67 4.49 12.78
CA GLY A 22 4.58 5.65 13.66
C GLY A 22 3.32 5.70 14.52
N LEU A 23 2.19 5.24 13.97
CA LEU A 23 0.92 5.13 14.71
C LEU A 23 1.04 4.13 15.87
N THR A 24 1.73 3.01 15.67
CA THR A 24 1.88 1.97 16.71
C THR A 24 2.75 2.39 17.89
N GLY A 25 3.55 3.46 17.76
CA GLY A 25 4.46 3.90 18.82
C GLY A 25 5.64 2.96 19.12
N LYS A 26 5.77 1.83 18.41
CA LYS A 26 6.79 0.80 18.69
C LYS A 26 8.21 1.23 18.36
N PHE A 27 8.40 1.98 17.26
CA PHE A 27 9.72 2.43 16.80
C PHE A 27 9.88 3.95 16.91
N PHE A 28 8.81 4.69 16.60
CA PHE A 28 8.66 6.12 16.81
C PHE A 28 7.17 6.41 17.00
N SER A 29 6.84 7.51 17.68
CA SER A 29 5.45 7.89 17.93
C SER A 29 5.07 9.08 17.05
N LEU A 30 4.10 8.88 16.17
CA LEU A 30 3.46 9.92 15.36
C LEU A 30 2.00 10.04 15.79
N LYS A 31 1.68 11.12 16.52
CA LYS A 31 0.31 11.43 16.95
C LYS A 31 -0.32 12.38 15.94
N LEU A 32 -0.72 11.83 14.80
CA LEU A 32 -1.43 12.57 13.77
C LEU A 32 -2.94 12.39 13.93
N ASN A 33 -3.71 13.25 13.27
CA ASN A 33 -5.15 13.10 13.15
C ASN A 33 -5.47 11.93 12.21
N ASP A 34 -6.47 11.11 12.55
CA ASP A 34 -6.98 9.98 11.75
C ASP A 34 -7.18 10.34 10.27
N TRP A 35 -7.65 11.56 9.99
CA TRP A 35 -7.83 12.06 8.62
C TRP A 35 -6.54 12.14 7.80
N VAL A 36 -5.39 12.33 8.43
CA VAL A 36 -4.09 12.33 7.72
C VAL A 36 -3.79 10.94 7.18
N TYR A 37 -4.07 9.89 7.95
CA TYR A 37 -3.92 8.51 7.51
C TYR A 37 -4.90 8.19 6.39
N VAL A 38 -6.18 8.57 6.55
CA VAL A 38 -7.21 8.37 5.52
C VAL A 38 -6.79 9.01 4.19
N ILE A 39 -6.33 10.25 4.22
CA ILE A 39 -5.87 10.95 3.00
C ILE A 39 -4.67 10.24 2.39
N ALA A 40 -3.69 9.80 3.19
CA ALA A 40 -2.52 9.07 2.68
C ALA A 40 -2.93 7.76 1.96
N PHE A 41 -3.85 6.98 2.55
CA PHE A 41 -4.36 5.75 1.91
C PHE A 41 -5.23 6.03 0.69
N ILE A 42 -5.98 7.12 0.64
CA ILE A 42 -6.70 7.54 -0.57
C ILE A 42 -5.71 7.86 -1.70
N VAL A 43 -4.62 8.57 -1.38
CA VAL A 43 -3.56 8.87 -2.36
C VAL A 43 -2.93 7.58 -2.86
N LEU A 44 -2.60 6.63 -1.98
CA LEU A 44 -2.07 5.32 -2.37
C LEU A 44 -3.02 4.57 -3.32
N ILE A 45 -4.33 4.56 -3.05
CA ILE A 45 -5.32 3.96 -3.94
C ILE A 45 -5.30 4.59 -5.35
N ILE A 46 -5.16 5.91 -5.43
CA ILE A 46 -5.07 6.61 -6.73
C ILE A 46 -3.83 6.14 -7.50
N PHE A 47 -2.67 6.02 -6.84
CA PHE A 47 -1.44 5.54 -7.48
C PHE A 47 -1.57 4.08 -7.94
N ILE A 48 -2.13 3.20 -7.12
CA ILE A 48 -2.41 1.80 -7.48
C ILE A 48 -3.25 1.72 -8.77
N PHE A 49 -4.29 2.54 -8.91
CA PHE A 49 -5.11 2.54 -10.13
C PHE A 49 -4.33 3.04 -11.35
N LEU A 50 -3.49 4.06 -11.19
CA LEU A 50 -2.63 4.54 -12.26
C LEU A 50 -1.60 3.48 -12.67
N ASP A 51 -1.05 2.74 -11.72
CA ASP A 51 -0.07 1.68 -11.98
C ASP A 51 -0.70 0.53 -12.77
N ILE A 52 -1.83 -0.01 -12.30
CA ILE A 52 -2.57 -1.09 -12.98
C ILE A 52 -2.90 -0.72 -14.45
N ILE A 53 -3.30 0.52 -14.73
CA ILE A 53 -3.59 0.96 -16.11
C ILE A 53 -2.33 0.89 -17.00
N ASN A 54 -1.17 1.24 -16.46
CA ASN A 54 0.09 1.24 -17.18
C ASN A 54 0.75 -0.14 -17.25
N GLU A 55 0.42 -1.07 -16.36
CA GLU A 55 0.91 -2.45 -16.37
C GLU A 55 0.46 -3.23 -17.62
N PHE A 56 -0.78 -3.01 -18.08
CA PHE A 56 -1.33 -3.71 -19.24
C PHE A 56 -0.55 -3.48 -20.55
N SER A 57 0.24 -2.40 -20.65
CA SER A 57 1.06 -2.13 -21.83
C SER A 57 2.25 -3.09 -21.99
N ASP A 58 2.70 -3.74 -20.90
CA ASP A 58 3.94 -4.55 -20.88
C ASP A 58 3.69 -6.06 -20.71
N LEU A 59 2.43 -6.49 -20.75
CA LEU A 59 2.03 -7.88 -20.57
C LEU A 59 2.74 -8.86 -21.54
N ALA A 60 3.10 -8.38 -22.73
CA ALA A 60 3.74 -9.18 -23.78
C ALA A 60 5.22 -9.50 -23.52
N ASN A 61 5.94 -8.62 -22.82
CA ASN A 61 7.39 -8.75 -22.63
C ASN A 61 7.75 -9.33 -21.25
N HIS A 62 6.96 -9.02 -20.22
CA HIS A 62 7.31 -9.30 -18.83
C HIS A 62 6.15 -9.93 -18.04
N PHE A 63 5.45 -10.89 -18.64
CA PHE A 63 4.23 -11.50 -18.08
C PHE A 63 4.34 -11.88 -16.59
N GLY A 64 5.42 -12.58 -16.19
CA GLY A 64 5.61 -13.01 -14.81
C GLY A 64 5.72 -11.86 -13.81
N MET A 65 6.43 -10.80 -14.17
CA MET A 65 6.60 -9.61 -13.32
C MET A 65 5.33 -8.77 -13.28
N VAL A 66 4.63 -8.62 -14.42
CA VAL A 66 3.35 -7.91 -14.46
C VAL A 66 2.31 -8.62 -13.60
N MET A 67 2.24 -9.96 -13.62
CA MET A 67 1.34 -10.71 -12.74
C MET A 67 1.68 -10.56 -11.25
N LEU A 68 2.97 -10.50 -10.90
CA LEU A 68 3.42 -10.22 -9.54
C LEU A 68 3.01 -8.81 -9.10
N SER A 69 3.14 -7.83 -10.00
CA SER A 69 2.82 -6.43 -9.77
C SER A 69 1.32 -6.23 -9.56
N ILE A 70 0.48 -6.81 -10.43
CA ILE A 70 -0.97 -6.86 -10.26
C ILE A 70 -1.33 -7.46 -8.89
N PHE A 71 -0.73 -8.58 -8.50
CA PHE A 71 -1.01 -9.20 -7.20
C PHE A 71 -0.63 -8.31 -6.03
N HIS A 72 0.55 -7.67 -6.10
CA HIS A 72 1.01 -6.72 -5.09
C HIS A 72 0.03 -5.54 -4.95
N ASN A 73 -0.36 -4.95 -6.08
CA ASN A 73 -1.32 -3.86 -6.15
C ASN A 73 -2.70 -4.22 -5.57
N GLN A 74 -3.17 -5.46 -5.73
CA GLN A 74 -4.40 -5.93 -5.08
C GLN A 74 -4.27 -6.05 -3.56
N VAL A 75 -3.11 -6.49 -3.06
CA VAL A 75 -2.84 -6.56 -1.61
C VAL A 75 -2.80 -5.15 -1.01
N ASP A 76 -2.10 -4.23 -1.66
CA ASP A 76 -1.98 -2.84 -1.19
C ASP A 76 -3.33 -2.12 -1.24
N LEU A 77 -4.18 -2.41 -2.24
CA LEU A 77 -5.55 -1.93 -2.31
C LEU A 77 -6.40 -2.45 -1.14
N ALA A 78 -6.34 -3.75 -0.85
CA ALA A 78 -7.07 -4.36 0.26
C ALA A 78 -6.65 -3.77 1.61
N ILE A 79 -5.34 -3.57 1.82
CA ILE A 79 -4.78 -2.91 3.00
C ILE A 79 -5.30 -1.47 3.11
N SER A 80 -5.25 -0.72 2.02
CA SER A 80 -5.67 0.68 1.98
C SER A 80 -7.15 0.84 2.33
N LEU A 81 -8.02 0.01 1.74
CA LEU A 81 -9.44 -0.01 2.06
C LEU A 81 -9.70 -0.40 3.53
N ALA A 82 -8.94 -1.35 4.06
CA ALA A 82 -9.06 -1.77 5.46
C ALA A 82 -8.70 -0.64 6.43
N PHE A 83 -7.64 0.12 6.16
CA PHE A 83 -7.28 1.26 6.99
C PHE A 83 -8.24 2.44 6.85
N ILE A 84 -8.73 2.73 5.64
CA ILE A 84 -9.77 3.75 5.45
C ILE A 84 -11.01 3.39 6.26
N SER A 85 -11.48 2.14 6.18
CA SER A 85 -12.62 1.66 6.96
C SER A 85 -12.35 1.75 8.47
N HIS A 86 -11.15 1.36 8.92
CA HIS A 86 -10.72 1.43 10.32
C HIS A 86 -10.76 2.86 10.89
N PHE A 87 -10.24 3.86 10.18
CA PHE A 87 -10.17 5.24 10.67
C PHE A 87 -11.47 6.02 10.51
N THR A 88 -12.25 5.75 9.46
CA THR A 88 -13.49 6.50 9.18
C THR A 88 -14.72 5.87 9.82
N GLY A 89 -14.65 4.59 10.19
CA GLY A 89 -15.81 3.80 10.58
C GLY A 89 -16.74 3.46 9.41
N TRP A 90 -16.33 3.70 8.16
CA TRP A 90 -17.12 3.36 6.98
C TRP A 90 -17.19 1.85 6.79
N ASP A 91 -18.40 1.30 6.81
CA ASP A 91 -18.64 -0.12 6.59
C ASP A 91 -18.58 -0.50 5.10
N ILE A 92 -17.45 -1.08 4.71
CA ILE A 92 -17.26 -1.78 3.44
C ILE A 92 -17.38 -3.28 3.73
N TYR A 93 -18.60 -3.84 3.61
CA TYR A 93 -19.01 -5.18 4.09
C TYR A 93 -17.89 -6.25 4.16
N TYR A 94 -17.24 -6.58 3.04
CA TYR A 94 -16.19 -7.60 3.01
C TYR A 94 -14.87 -7.16 3.67
N ILE A 95 -14.50 -5.89 3.59
CA ILE A 95 -13.28 -5.37 4.21
C ILE A 95 -13.49 -5.22 5.72
N THR A 96 -14.62 -4.66 6.15
CA THR A 96 -14.95 -4.47 7.56
C THR A 96 -15.06 -5.80 8.30
N GLN A 97 -15.70 -6.80 7.71
CA GLN A 97 -15.90 -8.09 8.38
C GLN A 97 -14.62 -8.92 8.47
N TYR A 98 -13.76 -8.88 7.43
CA TYR A 98 -12.64 -9.80 7.32
C TYR A 98 -11.27 -9.17 7.54
N LEU A 99 -11.08 -7.86 7.38
CA LEU A 99 -9.76 -7.22 7.53
C LEU A 99 -9.66 -6.31 8.75
N VAL A 100 -10.68 -5.50 9.03
CA VAL A 100 -10.67 -4.56 10.16
C VAL A 100 -10.45 -5.22 11.53
N PRO A 101 -10.96 -6.45 11.84
CA PRO A 101 -10.66 -7.10 13.12
C PRO A 101 -9.17 -7.34 13.34
N TYR A 102 -8.41 -7.60 12.27
CA TYR A 102 -6.96 -7.77 12.35
C TYR A 102 -6.24 -6.45 12.64
N LEU A 103 -6.84 -5.31 12.26
CA LEU A 103 -6.29 -3.98 12.51
C LEU A 103 -6.49 -3.49 13.96
N GLN A 104 -7.15 -4.26 14.83
CA GLN A 104 -7.28 -3.91 16.25
C GLN A 104 -6.00 -4.20 17.06
N SER A 105 -5.07 -4.98 16.50
CA SER A 105 -3.81 -5.31 17.15
C SER A 105 -2.68 -4.40 16.67
N GLU A 106 -2.05 -3.67 17.58
CA GLU A 106 -0.86 -2.85 17.28
C GLU A 106 0.26 -3.68 16.63
N SER A 107 0.39 -4.97 16.98
CA SER A 107 1.37 -5.85 16.37
C SER A 107 1.06 -6.17 14.92
N MET A 108 -0.22 -6.29 14.57
CA MET A 108 -0.64 -6.51 13.20
C MET A 108 -0.48 -5.23 12.36
N ILE A 109 -0.86 -4.06 12.90
CA ILE A 109 -0.63 -2.77 12.24
C ILE A 109 0.86 -2.57 11.96
N ALA A 110 1.74 -2.85 12.93
CA ALA A 110 3.18 -2.77 12.74
C ALA A 110 3.69 -3.79 11.69
N GLY A 111 3.15 -5.01 11.70
CA GLY A 111 3.48 -6.03 10.69
C GLY A 111 3.11 -5.59 9.28
N ILE A 112 1.92 -5.00 9.10
CA ILE A 112 1.47 -4.46 7.82
C ILE A 112 2.33 -3.25 7.41
N GLY A 113 2.69 -2.38 8.36
CA GLY A 113 3.61 -1.27 8.11
C GLY A 113 4.98 -1.74 7.60
N ILE A 114 5.57 -2.76 8.23
CA ILE A 114 6.82 -3.39 7.76
C ILE A 114 6.64 -4.00 6.37
N PHE A 115 5.53 -4.72 6.14
CA PHE A 115 5.22 -5.30 4.85
C PHE A 115 5.21 -4.25 3.74
N LEU A 116 4.46 -3.14 3.93
CA LEU A 116 4.39 -2.05 2.94
C LEU A 116 5.77 -1.46 2.67
N VAL A 117 6.57 -1.16 3.71
CA VAL A 117 7.92 -0.61 3.53
C VAL A 117 8.82 -1.58 2.75
N VAL A 118 8.86 -2.85 3.15
CA VAL A 118 9.80 -3.83 2.56
C VAL A 118 9.38 -4.21 1.14
N SER A 119 8.10 -4.47 0.91
CA SER A 119 7.60 -4.86 -0.42
C SER A 119 7.78 -3.73 -1.44
N ASN A 120 7.40 -2.50 -1.10
CA ASN A 120 7.58 -1.35 -1.97
C ASN A 120 9.08 -0.99 -2.17
N PHE A 121 9.92 -1.16 -1.14
CA PHE A 121 11.37 -1.00 -1.32
C PHE A 121 11.96 -2.02 -2.30
N LEU A 122 11.50 -3.28 -2.26
CA LEU A 122 11.92 -4.30 -3.22
C LEU A 122 11.54 -3.90 -4.65
N TRP A 123 10.35 -3.34 -4.87
CA TRP A 123 9.94 -2.82 -6.17
C TRP A 123 10.91 -1.74 -6.67
N ILE A 124 11.24 -0.73 -5.85
CA ILE A 124 12.22 0.31 -6.19
C ILE A 124 13.57 -0.29 -6.63
N VAL A 125 14.04 -1.32 -5.92
CA VAL A 125 15.31 -1.98 -6.25
C VAL A 125 15.20 -2.80 -7.54
N THR A 126 14.04 -3.37 -7.84
CA THR A 126 13.84 -4.21 -9.03
C THR A 126 13.57 -3.40 -10.31
N ILE A 127 12.95 -2.22 -10.24
CA ILE A 127 12.61 -1.36 -11.40
C ILE A 127 13.76 -1.18 -12.40
N PRO A 128 15.02 -0.93 -12.00
CA PRO A 128 16.14 -0.78 -12.94
C PRO A 128 16.45 -2.03 -13.78
N PHE A 129 15.98 -3.21 -13.36
CA PHE A 129 16.23 -4.49 -14.05
C PHE A 129 15.09 -4.87 -15.01
N TRP A 130 14.12 -3.99 -15.24
CA TRP A 130 12.96 -4.24 -16.11
C TRP A 130 13.16 -3.75 -17.55
N TYR A 131 14.41 -3.42 -17.88
CA TYR A 131 14.87 -2.93 -19.18
C TYR A 131 15.75 -3.96 -19.87
#